data_AF-A0A530BLK7-F1
#
_entry.id   AF-A0A530BLK7-F1
#
_cell.length_a   1.000
_cell.length_b   1.000
_cell.length_c   1.000
_cell.angle_alpha   90.00
_cell.angle_beta   90.00
_cell.angle_gamma   90.00
#
_symmetry.space_group_name_H-M   'P 1'
#
loop_
_entity.id
_entity.type
_entity.pdbx_description
1 polymer ?
#
loop_
_entity_poly.entity_id
_entity_poly.type
_entity_poly.pdbx_seq_one_letter_code
_entity_poly.pdbx_strand_id
1 'polypeptide(L)'
;MSLDPSRLLRWHLWLAEALAEVPGNDVSCAIAAGCRPLPLVFRLLLELERLLYGYRAKAVTDSVEAELRSLPPPPADQVDVVINLSGEEPLPSGRRVLTPLFNGLPGEIGVMTALANDQD
;
A
#
# COMPACT_ATOMS: atom_id res chain seq x y z
N MET A 1 -8.82 4.48 -0.74
CA MET A 1 -7.44 4.06 -1.09
C MET A 1 -7.50 2.97 -2.15
N SER A 2 -6.57 2.96 -3.12
CA SER A 2 -6.42 1.89 -4.11
C SER A 2 -5.16 1.07 -3.82
N LEU A 3 -5.30 -0.25 -3.66
CA LEU A 3 -4.24 -1.14 -3.18
C LEU A 3 -3.90 -2.23 -4.19
N ASP A 4 -2.63 -2.61 -4.30
CA ASP A 4 -2.19 -3.77 -5.09
C ASP A 4 -2.49 -5.08 -4.33
N PRO A 5 -3.22 -6.05 -4.91
CA PRO A 5 -3.53 -7.31 -4.25
C PRO A 5 -2.29 -8.14 -3.86
N SER A 6 -1.14 -7.93 -4.51
CA SER A 6 0.11 -8.61 -4.16
C SER A 6 0.90 -7.96 -3.03
N ARG A 7 0.49 -6.77 -2.58
CA ARG A 7 1.18 -5.97 -1.56
C ARG A 7 0.18 -5.43 -0.54
N LEU A 8 -0.47 -6.31 0.21
CA LEU A 8 -1.41 -5.92 1.27
C LEU A 8 -0.70 -5.91 2.63
N LEU A 9 0.19 -4.92 2.80
CA LEU A 9 1.08 -4.80 3.94
C LEU A 9 0.49 -3.98 5.09
N ARG A 10 0.98 -4.19 6.31
CA ARG A 10 0.45 -3.58 7.53
C ARG A 10 0.49 -2.06 7.55
N TRP A 11 1.50 -1.44 6.95
CA TRP A 11 1.57 0.01 6.88
C TRP A 11 0.40 0.62 6.09
N HIS A 12 -0.17 -0.10 5.13
CA HIS A 12 -1.40 0.34 4.45
C HIS A 12 -2.58 0.41 5.42
N LEU A 13 -2.67 -0.54 6.34
CA LEU A 13 -3.70 -0.56 7.37
C LEU A 13 -3.48 0.61 8.34
N TRP A 14 -2.25 0.85 8.79
CA TRP A 14 -1.94 2.01 9.63
C TRP A 14 -2.26 3.33 8.96
N LEU A 15 -2.01 3.45 7.66
CA LEU A 15 -2.40 4.64 6.90
C LEU A 15 -3.94 4.79 6.86
N ALA A 16 -4.68 3.71 6.62
CA ALA A 16 -6.14 3.74 6.62
C ALA A 16 -6.69 4.13 8.01
N GLU A 17 -6.16 3.54 9.08
CA GLU A 17 -6.52 3.83 10.46
C GLU A 17 -6.21 5.29 10.81
N ALA A 18 -4.99 5.77 10.52
CA ALA A 18 -4.60 7.15 10.78
C ALA A 18 -5.46 8.16 10.01
N LEU A 19 -5.87 7.85 8.78
CA LEU A 19 -6.79 8.69 8.01
C LEU A 19 -8.20 8.69 8.61
N ALA A 20 -8.67 7.56 9.14
CA ALA A 20 -9.98 7.42 9.76
C ALA A 20 -10.07 8.11 11.13
N GLU A 21 -8.95 8.27 11.84
CA GLU A 21 -8.89 9.03 13.09
C GLU A 21 -9.09 10.54 12.90
N VAL A 22 -8.90 11.06 11.68
CA VAL A 22 -9.11 12.48 11.38
C VAL A 22 -10.61 12.78 11.23
N PRO A 23 -11.17 13.70 12.04
CA PRO A 23 -12.61 14.00 12.00
C PRO A 23 -13.07 14.46 10.61
N GLY A 24 -14.16 13.85 10.12
CA GLY A 24 -14.75 14.17 8.81
C GLY A 24 -14.23 13.34 7.64
N ASN A 25 -13.26 12.46 7.87
CA ASN A 25 -12.81 11.51 6.85
C ASN A 25 -13.65 10.22 6.88
N ASP A 26 -14.03 9.74 5.69
CA ASP A 26 -14.51 8.37 5.48
C ASP A 26 -13.48 7.62 4.63
N VAL A 27 -13.01 6.47 5.15
CA VAL A 27 -11.92 5.70 4.54
C VAL A 27 -12.47 4.40 3.99
N SER A 28 -12.38 4.27 2.68
CA SER A 28 -12.75 3.08 1.94
C SER A 28 -11.58 2.55 1.13
N CYS A 29 -11.57 1.25 0.85
CA CYS A 29 -10.50 0.56 0.12
C CYS A 29 -11.02 -0.15 -1.12
N ALA A 30 -10.36 0.10 -2.25
CA ALA A 30 -10.50 -0.67 -3.47
C ALA A 30 -9.23 -1.50 -3.70
N ILE A 31 -9.42 -2.71 -4.19
CA ILE A 31 -8.32 -3.56 -4.65
C ILE A 31 -8.20 -3.38 -6.16
N ALA A 32 -7.01 -3.00 -6.62
CA ALA A 32 -6.67 -2.84 -8.02
C ALA A 32 -6.79 -4.17 -8.77
N ALA A 33 -7.05 -4.12 -10.08
CA ALA A 33 -7.06 -5.31 -10.92
C ALA A 33 -5.62 -5.75 -11.25
N GLY A 34 -4.72 -4.79 -11.42
CA GLY A 34 -3.30 -5.03 -11.64
C GLY A 34 -2.60 -5.63 -10.41
N CYS A 35 -1.57 -6.43 -10.68
CA CYS A 35 -0.75 -7.10 -9.66
C CYS A 35 0.73 -6.89 -9.97
N ARG A 36 1.45 -6.20 -9.09
CA ARG A 36 2.88 -5.87 -9.23
C ARG A 36 3.62 -6.38 -7.99
N PRO A 37 3.93 -7.68 -7.91
CA PRO A 37 4.57 -8.24 -6.73
C PRO A 37 5.96 -7.67 -6.53
N LEU A 38 6.41 -7.64 -5.27
CA LEU A 38 7.82 -7.37 -4.97
C LEU A 38 8.71 -8.44 -5.62
N PRO A 39 9.87 -8.05 -6.17
CA PRO A 39 10.90 -8.99 -6.60
C PRO A 39 11.20 -10.04 -5.51
N LEU A 40 11.46 -11.28 -5.94
CA LEU A 40 11.61 -12.43 -5.03
C LEU A 40 12.64 -12.18 -3.92
N VAL A 41 13.78 -11.57 -4.27
CA VAL A 41 14.85 -11.25 -3.31
C VAL A 41 14.32 -10.43 -2.12
N PHE A 42 13.45 -9.45 -2.35
CA PHE A 42 12.90 -8.63 -1.29
C PHE A 42 11.90 -9.39 -0.43
N ARG A 43 11.07 -10.25 -1.04
CA ARG A 43 10.20 -11.16 -0.27
C ARG A 43 11.02 -12.08 0.64
N LEU A 44 12.13 -12.62 0.15
CA LEU A 44 13.04 -13.45 0.95
C LEU A 44 13.72 -12.65 2.08
N LEU A 45 14.11 -11.40 1.83
CA LEU A 45 14.68 -10.54 2.86
C LEU A 45 13.68 -10.22 3.98
N LEU A 46 12.42 -9.93 3.64
CA LEU A 46 11.36 -9.71 4.63
C LEU A 46 11.05 -10.98 5.44
N GLU A 47 11.03 -12.15 4.78
CA GLU A 47 10.88 -13.43 5.48
C GLU A 47 12.09 -13.73 6.39
N LEU A 48 13.30 -13.43 5.94
CA LEU A 48 14.51 -13.57 6.76
C LEU A 48 14.47 -12.65 7.98
N GLU A 49 14.12 -11.38 7.79
CA GLU A 49 13.92 -10.41 8.88
C GLU A 49 12.93 -10.97 9.91
N ARG A 50 11.80 -11.49 9.44
CA ARG A 50 10.77 -12.11 10.29
C ARG A 50 11.29 -13.33 11.06
N LEU A 51 12.13 -14.16 10.45
CA LEU A 51 12.75 -15.31 11.11
C LEU A 51 13.79 -14.91 12.14
N LEU A 52 14.59 -13.86 11.86
CA LEU A 52 15.68 -13.41 12.72
C LEU A 52 15.18 -12.62 13.93
N TYR A 53 14.30 -11.64 13.70
CA TYR A 53 13.79 -10.75 14.75
C TYR A 53 12.52 -11.28 15.40
N GLY A 54 11.90 -12.30 14.79
CA GLY A 54 10.73 -12.98 15.32
C GLY A 54 9.45 -12.15 15.27
N TYR A 55 8.33 -12.83 15.49
CA TYR A 55 6.95 -12.33 15.60
C TYR A 55 6.69 -11.32 16.75
N ARG A 56 7.74 -10.73 17.34
CA ARG A 56 7.65 -9.98 18.62
C ARG A 56 6.96 -8.63 18.49
N ALA A 57 6.83 -8.09 17.28
CA ALA A 57 6.06 -6.88 17.01
C ALA A 57 5.36 -7.02 15.66
N LYS A 58 4.24 -6.32 15.51
CA LYS A 58 3.52 -6.22 14.25
C LYS A 58 4.38 -5.47 13.22
N ALA A 59 5.08 -6.17 12.34
CA ALA A 59 6.00 -5.55 11.39
C ALA A 59 5.23 -4.72 10.33
N VAL A 60 5.88 -3.66 9.86
CA VAL A 60 5.35 -2.71 8.86
C VAL A 60 4.99 -3.41 7.53
N THR A 61 5.74 -4.46 7.23
CA THR A 61 5.69 -5.27 6.01
C THR A 61 4.95 -6.60 6.19
N ASP A 62 4.35 -6.85 7.36
CA ASP A 62 3.52 -8.04 7.56
C ASP A 62 2.29 -7.98 6.64
N SER A 63 1.90 -9.13 6.08
CA SER A 63 0.64 -9.25 5.35
C SER A 63 -0.55 -9.07 6.29
N VAL A 64 -1.53 -8.26 5.86
CA VAL A 64 -2.81 -7.98 6.54
C VAL A 64 -3.97 -7.98 5.53
N GLU A 65 -3.93 -8.91 4.58
CA GLU A 65 -4.91 -9.01 3.50
C GLU A 65 -6.35 -9.08 3.99
N ALA A 66 -6.62 -9.83 5.06
CA ALA A 66 -7.96 -9.99 5.59
C ALA A 66 -8.50 -8.67 6.17
N GLU A 67 -7.68 -7.96 6.93
CA GLU A 67 -8.04 -6.68 7.54
C GLU A 67 -8.29 -5.62 6.46
N LEU A 68 -7.40 -5.49 5.48
CA LEU A 68 -7.56 -4.51 4.40
C LEU A 68 -8.77 -4.81 3.51
N ARG A 69 -9.11 -6.09 3.29
CA ARG A 69 -10.32 -6.47 2.55
C ARG A 69 -11.61 -6.33 3.34
N SER A 70 -11.52 -6.23 4.67
CA SER A 70 -12.68 -5.98 5.53
C SER A 70 -13.08 -4.50 5.56
N LEU A 71 -12.21 -3.60 5.09
CA LEU A 71 -12.53 -2.18 4.94
C LEU A 71 -13.62 -1.98 3.88
N PRO A 72 -14.50 -0.96 4.06
CA PRO A 72 -15.62 -0.75 3.16
C PRO A 72 -15.14 -0.44 1.74
N PRO A 73 -15.80 -0.96 0.70
CA PRO A 73 -15.52 -0.57 -0.67
C PRO A 73 -15.92 0.89 -0.91
N PRO A 74 -15.24 1.62 -1.83
CA PRO A 74 -15.58 3.01 -2.08
C PRO A 74 -16.95 3.15 -2.75
N PRO A 75 -17.73 4.18 -2.39
CA PRO A 75 -18.95 4.52 -3.10
C PRO A 75 -18.61 4.92 -4.55
N ALA A 76 -19.43 4.47 -5.51
CA ALA A 76 -19.14 4.54 -6.95
C ALA A 76 -18.77 5.96 -7.45
N ASP A 77 -19.37 7.01 -6.87
CA ASP A 77 -19.26 8.39 -7.35
C ASP A 77 -18.84 9.41 -6.27
N GLN A 78 -18.49 8.97 -5.07
CA GLN A 78 -18.37 9.85 -3.90
C GLN A 78 -17.00 9.72 -3.22
N VAL A 79 -15.94 9.91 -4.00
CA VAL A 79 -14.56 9.90 -3.48
C VAL A 79 -13.89 11.23 -3.79
N ASP A 80 -13.62 12.02 -2.75
CA ASP A 80 -12.97 13.32 -2.87
C ASP A 80 -11.50 13.20 -3.29
N VAL A 81 -10.80 12.20 -2.73
CA VAL A 81 -9.37 11.94 -2.97
C VAL A 81 -9.11 10.44 -3.07
N VAL A 82 -8.40 10.02 -4.12
CA VAL A 82 -7.88 8.66 -4.25
C VAL A 82 -6.40 8.67 -3.90
N ILE A 83 -6.02 7.97 -2.83
CA ILE A 83 -4.62 7.63 -2.59
C ILE A 83 -4.32 6.34 -3.37
N ASN A 84 -3.55 6.45 -4.44
CA ASN A 84 -3.16 5.35 -5.31
C ASN A 84 -1.84 4.72 -4.81
N LEU A 85 -1.96 3.58 -4.14
CA LEU A 85 -0.81 2.79 -3.66
C LEU A 85 -0.56 1.56 -4.54
N SER A 86 -1.46 1.27 -5.48
CA SER A 86 -1.28 0.18 -6.44
C SER A 86 -0.30 0.55 -7.56
N GLY A 87 -0.24 1.84 -7.91
CA GLY A 87 0.46 2.31 -9.11
C GLY A 87 -0.26 1.88 -10.39
N GLU A 88 -1.55 1.54 -10.30
CA GLU A 88 -2.40 1.20 -11.44
C GLU A 88 -2.68 2.44 -12.28
N GLU A 89 -2.65 2.26 -13.60
CA GLU A 89 -2.97 3.24 -14.64
C GLU A 89 -3.96 2.59 -15.62
N PRO A 90 -4.88 3.34 -16.23
CA PRO A 90 -5.04 4.80 -16.13
C PRO A 90 -5.69 5.25 -14.82
N LEU A 91 -5.28 6.41 -14.30
CA LEU A 91 -5.94 7.04 -13.16
C LEU A 91 -7.39 7.43 -13.48
N PRO A 92 -8.32 7.33 -12.51
CA PRO A 92 -9.71 7.73 -12.72
C PRO A 92 -9.81 9.23 -13.01
N SER A 93 -10.34 9.56 -14.19
CA SER A 93 -10.56 10.94 -14.66
C SER A 93 -11.48 11.72 -13.70
N GLY A 94 -11.14 12.99 -13.44
CA GLY A 94 -11.97 13.90 -12.64
C GLY A 94 -11.87 13.74 -11.13
N ARG A 95 -11.03 12.82 -10.62
CA ARG A 95 -10.75 12.67 -9.18
C ARG A 95 -9.39 13.28 -8.83
N ARG A 96 -9.25 13.80 -7.61
CA ARG A 96 -7.94 14.17 -7.07
C ARG A 96 -7.21 12.87 -6.72
N VAL A 97 -6.07 12.61 -7.34
CA VAL A 97 -5.29 11.41 -7.09
C VAL A 97 -3.95 11.78 -6.49
N LEU A 98 -3.62 11.15 -5.37
CA LEU A 98 -2.29 11.20 -4.77
C LEU A 98 -1.63 9.84 -4.99
N THR A 99 -0.55 9.80 -5.76
CA THR A 99 0.26 8.61 -5.98
C THR A 99 1.61 8.82 -5.31
N PRO A 100 1.84 8.28 -4.09
CA PRO A 100 3.14 8.34 -3.46
C PRO A 100 4.20 7.69 -4.36
N LEU A 101 5.26 8.45 -4.62
CA LEU A 101 6.41 8.00 -5.40
C LEU A 101 7.62 7.88 -4.48
N PHE A 102 8.42 6.87 -4.70
CA PHE A 102 9.70 6.65 -4.06
C PHE A 102 10.74 6.60 -5.18
N ASN A 103 11.65 7.58 -5.21
CA ASN A 103 12.59 7.80 -6.31
C ASN A 103 11.94 7.76 -7.71
N GLY A 104 10.76 8.38 -7.84
CA GLY A 104 10.02 8.46 -9.10
C GLY A 104 9.21 7.21 -9.47
N LEU A 105 9.26 6.14 -8.67
CA LEU A 105 8.49 4.92 -8.88
C LEU A 105 7.35 4.79 -7.87
N PRO A 106 6.14 4.38 -8.29
CA PRO A 106 5.01 4.22 -7.39
C PRO A 106 5.16 2.99 -6.49
N GLY A 107 4.74 3.12 -5.23
CA GLY A 107 4.68 2.03 -4.28
C GLY A 107 6.05 1.52 -3.81
N GLU A 108 6.03 0.45 -3.02
CA GLU A 108 7.20 -0.05 -2.28
C GLU A 108 8.34 -0.50 -3.18
N ILE A 109 8.05 -0.85 -4.44
CA ILE A 109 9.09 -1.15 -5.44
C ILE A 109 10.06 0.02 -5.56
N GLY A 110 9.58 1.27 -5.54
CA GLY A 110 10.45 2.44 -5.60
C GLY A 110 11.40 2.56 -4.41
N VAL A 111 10.91 2.26 -3.19
CA VAL A 111 11.77 2.21 -1.99
C VAL A 111 12.84 1.13 -2.15
N MET A 112 12.44 -0.07 -2.59
CA MET A 112 13.38 -1.17 -2.71
C MET A 112 14.40 -0.95 -3.83
N THR A 113 14.01 -0.31 -4.93
CA THR A 113 14.91 0.09 -6.01
C THR A 113 15.89 1.18 -5.56
N ALA A 114 15.44 2.15 -4.76
CA ALA A 114 16.31 3.15 -4.15
C ALA A 114 17.39 2.50 -3.27
N LEU A 115 16.96 1.63 -2.34
CA LEU A 115 17.85 0.92 -1.43
C LEU A 115 18.84 0.00 -2.15
N ALA A 116 18.40 -0.70 -3.21
CA ALA A 116 19.27 -1.61 -3.96
C ALA A 116 20.33 -0.87 -4.79
N ASN A 117 20.08 0.39 -5.17
CA ASN A 117 20.95 1.19 -6.01
C ASN A 117 21.79 2.22 -5.24
N ASP A 118 21.75 2.22 -3.89
CA ASP A 118 22.45 3.19 -3.03
C ASP A 118 22.11 4.64 -3.40
N GLN A 119 20.85 4.89 -3.74
CA GLN A 119 20.34 6.21 -4.08
C GLN A 119 19.53 6.76 -2.91
N ASP A 120 20.19 7.54 -2.05
CA ASP A 120 19.57 8.36 -0.99
C ASP A 120 18.70 9.51 -1.56
#